data_AF-A0A943KGJ5-F1
#
_entry.id   AF-A0A943KGJ5-F1
#
_cell.length_a   1.000
_cell.length_b   1.000
_cell.length_c   1.000
_cell.angle_alpha   90.00
_cell.angle_beta   90.00
_cell.angle_gamma   90.00
#
_symmetry.space_group_name_H-M   'P 1'
#
loop_
_entity.id
_entity.type
_entity.pdbx_description
1 polymer ?
#
loop_
_entity_poly.entity_id
_entity_poly.type
_entity_poly.pdbx_seq_one_letter_code
_entity_poly.pdbx_strand_id
1 'polypeptide(L)'
;MDYSKYYKVVCRCGHVGRKKYVPIAFAIRAMSKGMAMEIAINKPRVKHYSLNDVISVIEIDYDEYKELMEINRNDPYLQCRNSKDIKNCIGLKNKVKSLRINRSTKRIRNSSILSSNYLKWKKEDRYVCRFKIINSELEE
;
A
#
# COMPACT_ATOMS: atom_id res chain seq x y z
N MET A 1 20.86 15.15 15.47
CA MET A 1 20.19 15.95 14.41
C MET A 1 19.00 15.17 13.88
N ASP A 2 17.81 15.77 13.89
CA ASP A 2 16.62 15.23 13.23
C ASP A 2 16.72 15.53 11.72
N TYR A 3 17.33 14.63 10.93
CA TYR A 3 17.43 14.77 9.46
C TYR A 3 16.14 14.32 8.74
N SER A 4 15.00 14.45 9.42
CA SER A 4 13.75 13.95 8.90
C SER A 4 13.09 14.99 8.01
N LYS A 5 12.74 14.55 6.80
CA LYS A 5 12.04 15.32 5.77
C LYS A 5 10.58 14.90 5.72
N TYR A 6 9.74 15.75 5.15
CA TYR A 6 8.32 15.46 4.96
C TYR A 6 8.05 15.04 3.52
N TYR A 7 7.23 14.00 3.38
CA TYR A 7 6.88 13.44 2.09
C TYR A 7 5.38 13.28 1.94
N LYS A 8 4.90 13.60 0.74
CA LYS A 8 3.59 13.22 0.21
C LYS A 8 3.75 11.96 -0.62
N VAL A 9 3.27 10.84 -0.10
CA VAL A 9 3.31 9.55 -0.78
C VAL A 9 1.92 9.17 -1.23
N VAL A 10 1.70 9.13 -2.55
CA VAL A 10 0.42 8.74 -3.13
C VAL A 10 0.40 7.24 -3.35
N CYS A 11 -0.51 6.53 -2.70
CA CYS A 11 -0.64 5.08 -2.79
C CYS A 11 -1.99 4.66 -3.37
N ARG A 12 -2.04 3.44 -3.93
CA ARG A 12 -3.25 2.77 -4.37
C ARG A 12 -3.90 2.04 -3.19
N CYS A 13 -5.01 2.55 -2.71
CA CYS A 13 -5.82 1.90 -1.69
C CYS A 13 -6.88 0.96 -2.30
N GLY A 14 -7.15 -0.13 -1.59
CA GLY A 14 -7.95 -1.27 -2.02
C GLY A 14 -9.36 -1.33 -1.44
N HIS A 15 -9.90 -2.55 -1.32
CA HIS A 15 -11.25 -2.80 -0.78
C HIS A 15 -12.43 -2.15 -1.54
N VAL A 16 -12.17 -1.60 -2.74
CA VAL A 16 -13.17 -0.96 -3.63
C VAL A 16 -13.53 -1.80 -4.85
N GLY A 17 -13.25 -3.11 -4.79
CA GLY A 17 -13.52 -4.07 -5.85
C GLY A 17 -12.34 -4.35 -6.79
N ARG A 18 -12.58 -5.27 -7.71
CA ARG A 18 -11.55 -5.83 -8.59
C ARG A 18 -11.15 -4.82 -9.67
N LYS A 19 -9.85 -4.71 -9.95
CA LYS A 19 -9.25 -3.73 -10.90
C LYS A 19 -9.61 -2.27 -10.60
N LYS A 20 -9.99 -1.96 -9.36
CA LYS A 20 -10.29 -0.61 -8.89
C LYS A 20 -9.36 -0.24 -7.75
N TYR A 21 -9.08 1.04 -7.59
CA TYR A 21 -8.30 1.56 -6.47
C TYR A 21 -8.73 3.00 -6.15
N VAL A 22 -8.37 3.46 -4.95
CA VAL A 22 -8.51 4.86 -4.54
C VAL A 22 -7.11 5.42 -4.36
N PRO A 23 -6.71 6.49 -5.07
CA PRO A 23 -5.45 7.16 -4.79
C PRO A 23 -5.59 7.99 -3.51
N ILE A 24 -4.76 7.71 -2.52
CA ILE A 24 -4.69 8.49 -1.28
C ILE A 24 -3.26 8.98 -1.08
N ALA A 25 -3.13 10.26 -0.70
CA ALA A 25 -1.86 10.89 -0.41
C ALA A 25 -1.60 10.83 1.10
N PHE A 26 -0.60 10.06 1.51
CA PHE A 26 -0.19 9.96 2.90
C PHE A 26 0.92 10.95 3.22
N ALA A 27 0.78 11.64 4.36
CA ALA A 27 1.80 12.48 4.94
C ALA A 27 2.77 11.61 5.75
N ILE A 28 4.05 11.59 5.37
CA ILE A 28 5.06 10.72 6.00
C ILE A 28 6.32 11.51 6.31
N ARG A 29 6.78 11.42 7.56
CA ARG A 29 8.07 11.93 7.99
C ARG A 29 9.10 10.80 7.89
N ALA A 30 10.18 11.00 7.14
CA ALA A 30 11.22 9.99 6.93
C ALA A 30 12.58 10.63 6.60
N MET A 31 13.66 9.87 6.72
CA MET A 31 15.00 10.35 6.34
C MET A 31 15.21 10.33 4.83
N SER A 32 14.55 9.43 4.11
CA SER A 32 14.69 9.26 2.67
C SER A 32 13.36 8.91 2.00
N LYS A 33 13.29 9.12 0.68
CA LYS A 33 12.13 8.72 -0.15
C LYS A 33 11.85 7.22 -0.03
N GLY A 34 12.89 6.38 0.02
CA GLY A 34 12.75 4.93 0.15
C GLY A 34 12.08 4.52 1.46
N MET A 35 12.53 5.10 2.58
CA MET A 35 11.88 4.87 3.88
C MET A 35 10.44 5.39 3.89
N ALA A 36 10.17 6.55 3.25
CA ALA A 36 8.81 7.07 3.14
C ALA A 36 7.88 6.11 2.39
N MET A 37 8.35 5.50 1.29
CA MET A 37 7.60 4.49 0.54
C MET A 37 7.30 3.26 1.38
N GLU A 38 8.29 2.75 2.11
CA GLU A 38 8.12 1.57 2.95
C GLU A 38 7.09 1.81 4.07
N ILE A 39 7.16 2.97 4.73
CA ILE A 39 6.15 3.37 5.71
C ILE A 39 4.76 3.47 5.05
N ALA A 40 4.67 4.03 3.84
CA ALA A 40 3.41 4.21 3.13
C ALA A 40 2.74 2.89 2.74
N ILE A 41 3.52 1.91 2.27
CA ILE A 41 3.01 0.60 1.84
C ILE A 41 2.41 -0.16 3.02
N ASN A 42 2.94 0.04 4.23
CA ASN A 42 2.43 -0.58 5.45
C ASN A 42 1.19 0.12 6.04
N LYS A 43 0.73 1.23 5.45
CA LYS A 43 -0.50 1.91 5.90
C LYS A 43 -1.74 1.07 5.61
N PRO A 44 -2.77 1.15 6.46
CA PRO A 44 -4.00 0.43 6.26
C PRO A 44 -4.63 0.79 4.91
N ARG A 45 -5.38 -0.15 4.34
CA ARG A 45 -6.07 -0.04 3.04
C ARG A 45 -5.16 0.00 1.82
N VAL A 46 -3.87 0.28 1.94
CA VAL A 46 -2.94 0.20 0.81
C VAL A 46 -2.92 -1.24 0.30
N LYS A 47 -2.89 -1.41 -1.03
CA LYS A 47 -2.73 -2.73 -1.61
C LYS A 47 -1.31 -3.22 -1.35
N HIS A 48 -1.18 -4.49 -0.98
CA HIS A 48 0.12 -5.12 -0.68
C HIS A 48 0.57 -6.09 -1.77
N TYR A 49 0.06 -5.94 -3.00
CA TYR A 49 0.34 -6.93 -4.05
C TYR A 49 1.72 -6.70 -4.67
N SER A 50 2.26 -5.48 -4.67
CA SER A 50 3.62 -5.19 -5.16
C SER A 50 4.12 -3.79 -4.77
N LEU A 51 5.43 -3.53 -4.92
CA LEU A 51 6.03 -2.19 -4.86
C LEU A 51 5.33 -1.15 -5.79
N ASN A 52 4.57 -1.61 -6.80
CA ASN A 52 3.81 -0.77 -7.74
C ASN A 52 2.54 -0.14 -7.14
N ASP A 53 2.25 -0.38 -5.85
CA ASP A 53 1.11 0.24 -5.19
C ASP A 53 1.39 1.69 -4.75
N VAL A 54 2.65 2.15 -4.82
CA VAL A 54 3.03 3.58 -4.75
C VAL A 54 2.94 4.21 -6.14
N ILE A 55 2.22 5.32 -6.25
CA ILE A 55 2.04 6.09 -7.49
C ILE A 55 3.11 7.20 -7.61
N SER A 56 3.35 7.94 -6.53
CA SER A 56 4.32 9.04 -6.52
C SER A 56 4.80 9.36 -5.11
N VAL A 57 6.02 9.88 -5.02
CA VAL A 57 6.66 10.33 -3.77
C VAL A 57 7.26 11.70 -4.02
N ILE A 58 6.78 12.71 -3.30
CA ILE A 58 7.23 14.09 -3.43
C ILE A 58 7.61 14.59 -2.05
N GLU A 59 8.74 15.30 -1.95
CA GLU A 59 9.13 16.01 -0.73
C GLU A 59 8.28 17.28 -0.61
N ILE A 60 7.72 17.52 0.56
CA ILE A 60 6.78 18.61 0.84
C ILE A 60 7.28 19.42 2.02
N ASP A 61 6.71 20.61 2.21
CA ASP A 61 6.99 21.42 3.39
C ASP A 61 6.18 20.97 4.62
N TYR A 62 6.53 21.48 5.79
CA TYR A 62 5.88 21.16 7.06
C TYR A 62 4.40 21.56 7.09
N ASP A 63 4.05 22.71 6.51
CA ASP A 63 2.66 23.18 6.47
C ASP A 63 1.79 22.25 5.62
N GLU A 64 2.25 21.90 4.41
CA GLU A 64 1.59 20.90 3.55
C GLU A 64 1.48 19.54 4.23
N TYR A 65 2.49 19.15 5.02
CA TYR A 65 2.47 17.91 5.78
C TYR A 65 1.36 17.90 6.82
N LYS A 66 1.21 19.01 7.56
CA LYS A 66 0.18 19.16 8.59
C LYS A 66 -1.22 19.18 7.99
N GLU A 67 -1.42 19.92 6.90
CA GLU A 67 -2.68 19.91 6.16
C GLU A 67 -3.04 18.51 5.66
N LEU A 68 -2.08 17.80 5.08
CA LEU A 68 -2.30 16.46 4.57
C LEU A 68 -2.58 15.44 5.69
N MET A 69 -1.98 15.61 6.86
CA MET A 69 -2.35 14.81 8.04
C MET A 69 -3.81 15.04 8.44
N GLU A 70 -4.26 16.29 8.48
CA GLU A 70 -5.64 16.63 8.86
C GLU A 70 -6.64 16.11 7.82
N ILE A 71 -6.33 16.25 6.52
CA ILE A 71 -7.11 15.66 5.43
C ILE A 71 -7.23 14.14 5.60
N ASN A 72 -6.12 13.45 5.88
CA ASN A 72 -6.12 12.00 6.07
C ASN A 72 -6.88 11.57 7.32
N ARG A 73 -6.77 12.35 8.41
CA ARG A 73 -7.51 12.09 9.65
C ARG A 73 -9.01 12.18 9.43
N ASN A 74 -9.45 13.14 8.63
CA ASN A 74 -10.85 13.41 8.35
C ASN A 74 -11.41 12.63 7.15
N ASP A 75 -10.60 11.86 6.42
CA ASP A 75 -11.07 11.08 5.27
C ASP A 75 -11.96 9.91 5.75
N PRO A 76 -13.28 9.93 5.46
CA PRO A 76 -14.19 8.87 5.91
C PRO A 76 -13.78 7.48 5.41
N TYR A 77 -13.14 7.40 4.24
CA TYR A 77 -12.68 6.13 3.68
C TYR A 77 -11.55 5.50 4.50
N LEU A 78 -10.65 6.31 5.06
CA LEU A 78 -9.55 5.81 5.90
C LEU A 78 -10.04 5.41 7.29
N GLN A 79 -11.13 6.01 7.77
CA GLN A 79 -11.76 5.68 9.05
C GLN A 79 -12.62 4.39 9.00
N CYS A 80 -13.03 3.96 7.81
CA CYS A 80 -13.81 2.73 7.63
C CYS A 80 -13.06 1.51 8.19
N ARG A 81 -13.75 0.60 8.90
CA ARG A 81 -13.15 -0.61 9.49
C ARG A 81 -13.47 -1.86 8.68
N ASN A 82 -14.68 -1.94 8.13
CA ASN A 82 -15.14 -3.11 7.40
C ASN A 82 -15.62 -2.77 5.98
N SER A 83 -15.98 -3.78 5.20
CA SER A 83 -16.46 -3.59 3.82
C SER A 83 -17.85 -2.94 3.73
N LYS A 84 -18.66 -3.00 4.79
CA LYS A 84 -19.98 -2.38 4.88
C LYS A 84 -19.84 -0.86 5.06
N ASP A 85 -18.94 -0.42 5.94
CA ASP A 85 -18.60 1.00 6.13
C ASP A 85 -18.14 1.63 4.82
N ILE A 86 -17.27 0.93 4.07
CA ILE A 86 -16.78 1.38 2.77
C ILE A 86 -17.92 1.56 1.76
N LYS A 87 -18.90 0.65 1.74
CA LYS A 87 -20.07 0.79 0.84
C LYS A 87 -20.94 1.99 1.21
N ASN A 88 -21.01 2.32 2.49
CA ASN A 88 -21.78 3.45 3.01
C ASN A 88 -20.96 4.76 3.04
N CYS A 89 -19.67 4.71 2.71
CA CYS A 89 -18.80 5.86 2.68
C CYS A 89 -19.24 6.86 1.60
N ILE A 90 -19.61 8.06 2.06
CA ILE A 90 -20.03 9.16 1.20
C ILE A 90 -18.86 9.59 0.29
N GLY A 91 -19.15 9.87 -0.98
CA GLY A 91 -18.17 10.40 -1.94
C GLY A 91 -17.13 9.37 -2.45
N LEU A 92 -17.10 8.15 -1.93
CA LEU A 92 -16.13 7.14 -2.34
C LEU A 92 -16.20 6.82 -3.84
N LYS A 93 -17.41 6.69 -4.39
CA LYS A 93 -17.63 6.36 -5.81
C LYS A 93 -16.90 7.33 -6.76
N ASN A 94 -16.80 8.61 -6.38
CA ASN A 94 -16.14 9.64 -7.19
C ASN A 94 -14.60 9.54 -7.11
N LYS A 95 -14.05 9.03 -6.00
CA LYS A 95 -12.61 8.84 -5.80
C LYS A 95 -12.07 7.57 -6.46
N VAL A 96 -12.93 6.59 -6.76
CA VAL A 96 -12.53 5.28 -7.28
C VAL A 96 -12.05 5.39 -8.73
N LYS A 97 -10.82 4.94 -8.98
CA LYS A 97 -10.22 4.84 -10.31
C LYS A 97 -10.14 3.39 -10.79
N SER A 98 -10.31 3.18 -12.09
CA SER A 98 -10.07 1.89 -12.73
C SER A 98 -8.59 1.72 -13.08
N LEU A 99 -8.01 0.57 -12.74
CA LEU A 99 -6.70 0.17 -13.22
C LEU A 99 -6.83 -0.27 -14.68
N ARG A 100 -6.27 0.52 -15.61
CA ARG A 100 -6.13 0.09 -17.01
C ARG A 100 -5.10 -1.03 -17.05
N ILE A 101 -5.56 -2.27 -17.23
CA ILE A 101 -4.69 -3.41 -17.45
C ILE A 101 -4.62 -3.60 -18.97
N ASN A 102 -3.46 -3.31 -19.56
CA ASN A 102 -3.17 -3.77 -20.92
C ASN A 102 -3.23 -5.30 -20.88
N ARG A 103 -4.21 -5.89 -21.57
CA ARG A 103 -4.33 -7.34 -21.71
C ARG A 103 -3.21 -7.84 -22.63
N SER A 104 -1.96 -7.90 -22.15
CA SER A 104 -0.85 -8.49 -22.90
C SER A 104 -0.40 -9.86 -22.37
N THR A 105 -1.17 -10.51 -21.50
CA THR A 105 -0.92 -11.92 -21.15
C THR A 105 -2.15 -12.77 -21.45
N LYS A 106 -2.03 -13.61 -22.50
CA LYS A 106 -2.88 -14.79 -22.68
C LYS A 106 -2.94 -15.51 -21.33
N ARG A 107 -4.15 -15.77 -20.83
CA ARG A 107 -4.34 -16.69 -19.70
C ARG A 107 -3.76 -18.03 -20.12
N ILE A 108 -2.67 -18.47 -19.48
CA ILE A 108 -2.37 -19.91 -19.45
C ILE A 108 -3.55 -20.52 -18.69
N ARG A 109 -4.42 -21.24 -19.41
CA ARG A 109 -5.70 -21.76 -18.88
C ARG A 109 -5.53 -22.89 -17.85
N ASN A 110 -4.30 -23.33 -17.59
CA ASN A 110 -4.02 -24.42 -16.67
C ASN A 110 -3.13 -23.93 -15.53
N SER A 111 -3.70 -23.68 -14.36
CA SER A 111 -2.92 -23.56 -13.12
C SER A 111 -3.68 -24.17 -11.94
N SER A 112 -4.13 -25.42 -12.10
CA SER A 112 -4.37 -26.31 -10.95
C SER A 112 -3.07 -26.69 -10.25
N ILE A 113 -1.92 -26.40 -10.87
CA ILE A 113 -0.59 -26.60 -10.32
C ILE A 113 -0.14 -25.26 -9.77
N LEU A 114 -0.05 -25.16 -8.44
CA LEU A 114 0.79 -24.15 -7.79
C LEU A 114 2.11 -24.10 -8.56
N SER A 115 2.51 -22.91 -9.03
CA SER A 115 3.73 -22.74 -9.81
C SER A 115 4.86 -23.58 -9.22
N SER A 116 5.60 -24.32 -10.05
CA SER A 116 6.74 -25.12 -9.58
C SER A 116 7.70 -24.28 -8.71
N ASN A 117 7.75 -22.97 -8.98
CA ASN A 117 8.46 -21.99 -8.16
C ASN A 117 7.82 -21.74 -6.79
N TYR A 118 6.49 -21.71 -6.66
CA TYR A 118 5.80 -21.62 -5.36
C TYR A 118 6.10 -22.83 -4.48
N LEU A 119 6.02 -24.04 -5.05
CA LEU A 119 6.35 -25.27 -4.32
C LEU A 119 7.84 -25.30 -3.93
N LYS A 120 8.73 -24.85 -4.82
CA LYS A 120 10.16 -24.69 -4.55
C LYS A 120 10.42 -23.66 -3.45
N TRP A 121 9.83 -22.47 -3.52
CA TRP A 121 9.96 -21.42 -2.51
C TRP A 121 9.38 -21.85 -1.16
N LYS A 122 8.29 -22.61 -1.14
CA LYS A 122 7.72 -23.16 0.10
C LYS A 122 8.61 -24.27 0.70
N LYS A 123 9.24 -25.10 -0.13
CA LYS A 123 10.15 -26.16 0.31
C LYS A 123 11.48 -25.62 0.82
N GLU A 124 11.93 -24.50 0.27
CA GLU A 124 13.14 -23.78 0.68
C GLU A 124 12.87 -22.71 1.75
N ASP A 125 11.65 -22.67 2.33
CA ASP A 125 11.19 -21.64 3.29
C ASP A 125 11.39 -20.18 2.84
N ARG A 126 11.56 -19.96 1.54
CA ARG A 126 11.68 -18.64 0.89
C ARG A 126 10.33 -17.96 0.67
N TYR A 127 9.21 -18.63 0.97
CA TYR A 127 7.89 -18.03 0.91
C TYR A 127 7.64 -17.17 2.16
N VAL A 128 8.33 -16.04 2.22
CA VAL A 128 8.14 -15.05 3.26
C VAL A 128 6.84 -14.29 2.92
N CYS A 129 5.70 -14.74 3.47
CA CYS A 129 4.66 -13.78 3.80
C CYS A 129 5.37 -12.74 4.67
N ARG A 130 5.48 -11.50 4.18
CA ARG A 130 6.26 -10.39 4.74
C ARG A 130 5.78 -10.02 6.15
N PHE A 131 6.13 -10.89 7.09
CA PHE A 131 5.86 -10.86 8.52
C PHE A 131 6.87 -11.79 9.19
N LYS A 132 8.15 -11.40 9.16
CA LYS A 132 9.19 -11.86 10.10
C LYS A 132 10.44 -11.01 9.91
N ILE A 133 10.52 -9.95 10.70
CA ILE A 133 11.72 -9.21 11.09
C ILE A 133 11.32 -8.68 12.48
N ILE A 134 11.95 -8.95 13.63
CA ILE A 134 13.15 -9.64 14.09
C ILE A 134 12.84 -10.00 15.55
N ASN A 135 13.27 -11.17 16.02
CA ASN A 135 13.67 -11.39 17.42
C ASN A 135 14.59 -12.61 17.40
N SER A 136 15.80 -12.39 16.89
CA SER A 136 16.93 -13.31 17.00
C SER A 136 18.17 -12.44 17.04
N GLU A 137 18.43 -11.85 18.21
CA GLU A 137 19.72 -11.33 18.69
C GLU A 137 19.46 -10.64 20.05
N LEU A 138 19.20 -11.48 21.05
CA LEU A 138 19.56 -11.24 22.44
C LEU A 138 20.21 -12.54 22.90
N GLU A 139 21.43 -12.76 22.38
CA GLU A 139 22.39 -13.66 23.01
C GLU A 139 23.15 -12.81 24.05
N GLU A 140 23.05 -13.22 25.31
CA GLU A 140 24.15 -13.09 26.28
C GLU A 140 25.28 -14.06 25.91
#